data_AF-A0A7K0TTX6-F1
#
_entry.id   AF-A0A7K0TTX6-F1
#
_cell.length_a   1.000
_cell.length_b   1.000
_cell.length_c   1.000
_cell.angle_alpha   90.00
_cell.angle_beta   90.00
_cell.angle_gamma   90.00
#
_symmetry.space_group_name_H-M   'P 1'
#
loop_
_entity.id
_entity.type
_entity.pdbx_description
1 polymer ?
#
loop_
_entity_poly.entity_id
_entity_poly.type
_entity_poly.pdbx_seq_one_letter_code
_entity_poly.pdbx_strand_id
1 'polypeptide(L)' 'PGGHTRLPLVDATDAQIAQLREDLRAGGVSV' A
#
# COMPACT_ATOMS: atom_id res chain seq x y z
N PRO A 1 -11.84 -5.54 2.57
CA PRO A 1 -10.79 -6.16 1.72
C PRO A 1 -10.39 -5.20 0.59
N GLY A 2 -9.10 -4.89 0.46
CA GLY A 2 -8.58 -4.07 -0.63
C GLY A 2 -8.66 -4.84 -1.95
N GLY A 3 -9.56 -4.43 -2.83
CA GLY A 3 -9.67 -4.98 -4.19
C GLY A 3 -8.78 -4.22 -5.17
N HIS A 4 -8.84 -4.61 -6.43
CA HIS A 4 -8.12 -3.92 -7.50
C HIS A 4 -8.71 -2.54 -7.77
N THR A 5 -7.83 -1.61 -8.12
CA THR A 5 -8.21 -0.29 -8.58
C THR A 5 -8.95 -0.37 -9.92
N ARG A 6 -9.86 0.59 -10.16
CA ARG A 6 -10.55 0.72 -11.46
C ARG A 6 -9.79 1.68 -12.35
N LEU A 7 -9.74 1.38 -13.66
CA LEU A 7 -9.13 2.26 -14.64
C LEU A 7 -9.74 3.68 -14.60
N PRO A 8 -8.90 4.72 -14.77
CA PRO A 8 -7.51 4.67 -15.26
C PRO A 8 -6.46 4.41 -14.18
N LEU A 9 -6.87 4.13 -12.93
CA LEU A 9 -5.94 3.88 -11.84
C LEU A 9 -5.30 2.49 -11.96
N VAL A 10 -4.09 2.37 -11.42
CA VAL A 10 -3.28 1.16 -11.45
C VAL A 10 -2.88 0.82 -10.02
N ASP A 11 -2.82 -0.48 -9.74
CA ASP A 11 -2.41 -0.99 -8.43
C ASP A 11 -0.93 -0.64 -8.14
N ALA A 12 -0.62 -0.48 -6.86
CA ALA A 12 0.76 -0.29 -6.41
C ALA A 12 1.56 -1.58 -6.59
N THR A 13 2.85 -1.46 -6.92
CA THR A 13 3.75 -2.61 -7.01
C THR A 13 4.07 -3.18 -5.63
N ASP A 14 4.49 -4.44 -5.57
CA ASP A 14 4.86 -5.08 -4.30
C ASP A 14 5.93 -4.31 -3.54
N ALA A 15 6.92 -3.75 -4.25
CA ALA A 15 7.97 -2.93 -3.65
C ALA A 15 7.42 -1.65 -3.02
N GLN A 16 6.45 -0.98 -3.68
CA GLN A 16 5.80 0.21 -3.15
C GLN A 16 4.94 -0.11 -1.92
N ILE A 17 4.25 -1.24 -1.93
CA ILE A 17 3.45 -1.71 -0.78
C ILE A 17 4.36 -2.06 0.40
N ALA A 18 5.49 -2.71 0.15
CA ALA A 18 6.45 -3.07 1.21
C ALA A 18 6.99 -1.81 1.92
N GLN A 19 7.44 -0.83 1.15
CA GLN A 19 7.91 0.44 1.70
C GLN A 19 6.80 1.17 2.48
N LEU A 20 5.61 1.27 1.91
CA LEU A 20 4.47 1.92 2.56
C LEU A 20 4.15 1.27 3.92
N ARG A 21 4.22 -0.06 4.02
CA ARG A 21 3.99 -0.76 5.30
C ARG A 21 5.04 -0.40 6.35
N GLU A 22 6.30 -0.28 5.97
CA GLU A 22 7.36 0.15 6.89
C GLU A 22 7.13 1.59 7.37
N ASP A 23 6.80 2.50 6.45
CA ASP A 23 6.52 3.90 6.77
C ASP A 23 5.32 4.02 7.73
N LEU A 24 4.26 3.23 7.49
CA LEU A 24 3.09 3.20 8.37
C LEU A 24 3.43 2.68 9.76
N ARG A 25 4.25 1.62 9.88
CA ARG A 25 4.73 1.12 11.18
C ARG A 25 5.58 2.16 11.90
N ALA A 26 6.48 2.83 11.19
CA ALA A 26 7.31 3.90 11.75
C ALA A 26 6.45 5.09 12.23
N GLY A 27 5.33 5.36 11.55
CA GLY A 27 4.32 6.32 11.96
C GLY A 27 3.39 5.86 13.09
N GLY A 28 3.59 4.66 13.65
CA GLY A 28 2.78 4.09 14.74
C GLY A 28 1.44 3.49 14.29
N VAL A 29 1.22 3.30 12.99
CA VAL A 29 0.03 2.62 12.46
C VAL A 29 0.23 1.11 12.52
N SER A 30 -0.72 0.40 13.11
CA SER A 30 -0.74 -1.06 13.09
C SER A 30 -1.27 -1.54 11.73
N VAL A 31 -0.36 -2.14 10.93
CA VAL A 31 -0.61 -2.67 9.58
C VAL A 31 -0.39 -4.16 9.49
#